data_AF-A0A3D2MB70-F1
#
_entry.id   AF-A0A3D2MB70-F1
#
_cell.length_a   1.000
_cell.length_b   1.000
_cell.length_c   1.000
_cell.angle_alpha   90.00
_cell.angle_beta   90.00
_cell.angle_gamma   90.00
#
_symmetry.space_group_name_H-M   'P 1'
#
loop_
_entity.id
_entity.type
_entity.pdbx_description
1 polymer ?
#
loop_
_entity_poly.entity_id
_entity_poly.type
_entity_poly.pdbx_seq_one_letter_code
_entity_poly.pdbx_strand_id
1 'polypeptide(L)' 'MKRFNQMVVPPPVSALVTLKELAEELKMDRSAARRYVLRLGLKPGRARTADSGYQAALVFTREQADFVVSQRKADGYC' A
#
# COMPACT_ATOMS: atom_id res chain seq x y z
N MET A 1 18.79 -24.23 7.17
CA MET A 1 17.99 -23.00 7.28
C MET A 1 18.06 -22.25 5.95
N LYS A 2 17.05 -22.37 5.07
CA LYS A 2 17.06 -21.76 3.73
C LYS A 2 16.48 -20.33 3.83
N ARG A 3 17.33 -19.33 3.57
CA ARG A 3 16.92 -17.92 3.47
C ARG A 3 16.13 -17.75 2.16
N PHE A 4 14.86 -17.37 2.27
CA PHE A 4 14.05 -16.99 1.12
C PHE A 4 14.57 -15.65 0.58
N ASN A 5 15.37 -15.72 -0.48
CA ASN A 5 15.80 -14.58 -1.26
C ASN A 5 14.62 -14.19 -2.17
N GLN A 6 13.73 -13.31 -1.71
CA GLN A 6 12.73 -12.72 -2.60
C GLN A 6 13.45 -11.73 -3.52
N MET A 7 13.71 -12.16 -4.76
CA MET A 7 13.96 -11.24 -5.86
C MET A 7 12.65 -10.48 -6.11
N VAL A 8 12.55 -9.28 -5.57
CA VAL A 8 11.48 -8.35 -5.93
C VAL A 8 11.90 -7.74 -7.26
N VAL A 9 11.45 -8.34 -8.36
CA VAL A 9 11.46 -7.70 -9.67
C VAL A 9 10.68 -6.39 -9.50
N PRO A 10 11.24 -5.20 -9.80
CA PRO A 10 10.45 -3.98 -9.74
C PRO A 10 9.39 -4.07 -10.84
N PRO A 11 8.09 -4.11 -10.50
CA PRO A 11 7.06 -4.10 -11.52
C PRO A 11 7.17 -2.80 -12.34
N PRO A 12 6.76 -2.82 -13.62
CA PRO A 12 6.81 -1.65 -14.48
C PRO A 12 6.05 -0.51 -13.79
N VAL A 13 6.55 0.73 -13.94
CA VAL A 13 6.11 1.98 -13.29
C VAL A 13 4.59 2.09 -13.27
N SER A 14 3.99 1.42 -12.30
CA SER A 14 2.55 1.27 -12.14
C SER A 14 2.14 2.37 -11.19
N ALA A 15 1.10 3.12 -11.57
CA ALA A 15 0.63 4.30 -10.88
C ALA A 15 0.72 4.12 -9.35
N LEU A 16 1.53 4.96 -8.71
CA LEU A 16 1.71 4.93 -7.27
C LEU A 16 0.38 5.27 -6.62
N VAL A 17 -0.08 4.41 -5.72
CA VAL A 17 -1.29 4.62 -4.93
C VAL A 17 -0.89 5.25 -3.61
N THR A 18 -1.43 6.42 -3.31
CA THR A 18 -1.20 7.09 -2.03
C THR A 18 -1.93 6.38 -0.90
N LEU A 19 -1.47 6.58 0.34
CA LEU A 19 -2.20 6.10 1.52
C LEU A 19 -3.63 6.66 1.60
N LYS A 20 -3.88 7.84 1.05
CA LYS A 20 -5.21 8.46 0.99
C LYS A 20 -6.13 7.63 0.11
N GLU A 21 -5.76 7.40 -1.14
CA GLU A 21 -6.53 6.58 -2.09
C GLU A 21 -6.73 5.16 -1.55
N LEU A 22 -5.67 4.55 -1.00
CA LEU A 22 -5.78 3.22 -0.40
C LEU A 22 -6.76 3.19 0.78
N ALA A 23 -6.79 4.24 1.61
CA ALA A 23 -7.73 4.31 2.72
C ALA A 23 -9.19 4.42 2.23
N GLU A 24 -9.43 5.19 1.16
CA GLU A 24 -10.72 5.31 0.50
C GLU A 24 -11.18 3.95 -0.07
N GLU A 25 -10.29 3.23 -0.76
CA GLU A 25 -10.59 1.88 -1.28
C GLU A 25 -10.91 0.87 -0.16
N LEU A 26 -10.20 0.96 0.97
CA LEU A 26 -10.43 0.08 2.12
C LEU A 26 -11.64 0.48 2.98
N LYS A 27 -12.30 1.60 2.67
CA LYS A 27 -13.35 2.23 3.49
C LYS A 27 -12.87 2.45 4.95
N MET A 28 -11.64 2.91 5.10
CA MET A 28 -10.99 3.19 6.40
C MET A 28 -10.55 4.64 6.50
N ASP A 29 -10.37 5.14 7.72
CA ASP A 29 -9.57 6.34 7.93
C ASP A 29 -8.08 6.05 7.64
N ARG A 30 -7.31 7.10 7.33
CA ARG A 30 -5.90 6.97 6.93
C ARG A 30 -5.02 6.32 8.02
N SER A 31 -5.35 6.54 9.30
CA SER A 31 -4.57 6.00 10.42
C SER A 31 -4.82 4.51 10.60
N ALA A 32 -6.06 4.05 10.44
CA ALA A 32 -6.41 2.63 10.42
C ALA A 32 -5.80 1.93 9.20
N ALA A 33 -5.94 2.51 8.00
CA ALA A 33 -5.32 1.98 6.79
C ALA A 33 -3.80 1.81 6.97
N ARG A 34 -3.11 2.82 7.52
CA ARG A 34 -1.67 2.76 7.81
C ARG A 34 -1.31 1.64 8.79
N ARG A 35 -2.05 1.49 9.89
CA ARG A 35 -1.82 0.40 10.85
C ARG A 35 -2.06 -0.96 10.20
N TYR A 36 -3.09 -1.07 9.37
CA TYR A 36 -3.44 -2.30 8.67
C TYR A 36 -2.32 -2.75 7.71
N VAL A 37 -1.83 -1.87 6.83
CA VAL A 37 -0.74 -2.21 5.91
C VAL A 37 0.58 -2.54 6.62
N LEU A 38 0.90 -1.84 7.72
CA LEU A 38 2.08 -2.17 8.52
C LEU A 38 1.95 -3.53 9.21
N ARG A 39 0.75 -3.90 9.67
CA ARG A 39 0.46 -5.23 10.23
C ARG A 39 0.64 -6.34 9.19
N LEU A 40 0.34 -6.07 7.92
CA LEU A 40 0.58 -6.98 6.80
C LEU A 40 2.06 -7.07 6.39
N GLY A 41 2.97 -6.33 7.06
CA GLY A 41 4.40 -6.36 6.79
C GLY A 41 4.84 -5.51 5.59
N LEU A 42 3.95 -4.71 5.01
CA LEU A 42 4.28 -3.86 3.87
C LEU A 42 5.05 -2.62 4.32
N LYS A 43 6.01 -2.23 3.49
CA LYS A 43 6.77 -0.99 3.65
C LYS A 43 6.30 0.03 2.62
N PRO A 44 5.67 1.13 3.04
CA PRO A 44 5.31 2.20 2.11
C PRO A 44 6.57 2.86 1.57
N GLY A 45 6.55 3.17 0.27
CA GLY A 45 7.48 4.12 -0.33
C GLY A 45 7.14 5.55 0.09
N ARG A 46 8.01 6.49 -0.31
CA ARG A 46 7.76 7.92 -0.17
C ARG A 46 7.90 8.58 -1.53
N ALA A 47 6.88 9.33 -1.92
CA ALA A 47 6.91 10.15 -3.12
C ALA A 47 6.25 11.50 -2.86
N ARG A 48 6.66 12.53 -3.59
CA ARG A 48 5.93 13.80 -3.64
C ARG A 48 4.89 13.68 -4.74
N THR A 49 3.62 13.76 -4.39
CA THR A 49 2.51 13.69 -5.34
C THR A 49 1.77 15.02 -5.35
N ALA A 50 1.18 15.38 -6.49
CA ALA A 50 0.36 16.59 -6.61
C ALA A 50 -0.84 16.56 -5.64
N ASP A 51 -1.41 15.37 -5.42
CA ASP A 51 -2.55 15.13 -4.52
C ASP A 51 -2.22 15.47 -3.04
N SER A 52 -0.95 15.39 -2.66
CA SER A 52 -0.48 15.74 -1.32
C SER A 52 0.04 17.18 -1.22
N GLY A 53 -0.29 18.04 -2.17
CA GLY A 53 0.22 19.42 -2.21
C GLY A 53 1.74 19.47 -2.31
N TYR A 54 2.34 18.54 -3.07
CA TYR A 54 3.79 18.34 -3.19
C TYR A 54 4.51 17.96 -1.89
N GLN A 55 3.78 17.65 -0.82
CA GLN A 55 4.36 17.08 0.39
C GLN A 55 4.74 15.61 0.19
N ALA A 56 5.66 15.11 1.02
CA ALA A 56 6.03 13.70 0.99
C ALA A 56 4.87 12.84 1.50
N ALA A 57 4.32 12.02 0.61
CA ALA A 57 3.24 11.10 0.89
C ALA A 57 3.74 9.66 1.02
N LEU A 58 3.06 8.86 1.84
CA LEU A 58 3.23 7.42 1.82
C LEU A 58 2.53 6.87 0.58
N VAL A 59 3.29 6.13 -0.22
CA VAL A 59 2.82 5.55 -1.48
C VAL A 59 3.10 4.06 -1.53
N PHE A 60 2.25 3.36 -2.26
CA PHE A 60 2.30 1.94 -2.51
C PHE A 60 2.32 1.73 -4.01
N THR A 61 2.95 0.65 -4.46
CA THR A 61 2.73 0.20 -5.84
C THR A 61 1.28 -0.28 -5.99
N ARG A 62 0.78 -0.30 -7.23
CA ARG A 62 -0.55 -0.82 -7.50
C ARG A 62 -0.71 -2.27 -7.01
N GLU A 63 0.31 -3.11 -7.23
CA GLU A 63 0.33 -4.50 -6.75
C GLU A 63 0.22 -4.61 -5.22
N GLN A 64 0.91 -3.74 -4.49
CA GLN A 64 0.80 -3.69 -3.03
C GLN A 64 -0.61 -3.27 -2.59
N ALA A 65 -1.21 -2.28 -3.25
CA ALA A 65 -2.57 -1.85 -2.96
C ALA A 65 -3.57 -2.98 -3.21
N ASP A 66 -3.51 -3.63 -4.37
CA ASP A 66 -4.39 -4.76 -4.72
C ASP A 66 -4.22 -5.94 -3.74
N PHE A 67 -2.99 -6.23 -3.30
CA PHE A 67 -2.73 -7.21 -2.25
C PHE A 67 -3.44 -6.83 -0.93
N VAL A 68 -3.31 -5.59 -0.47
CA VAL A 68 -3.97 -5.12 0.77
C VAL A 68 -5.48 -5.23 0.67
N VAL A 69 -6.07 -4.84 -0.46
CA VAL A 69 -7.51 -4.96 -0.70
C VAL A 69 -7.94 -6.43 -0.71
N SER A 70 -7.15 -7.33 -1.30
CA SER A 70 -7.45 -8.76 -1.28
C SER A 70 -7.43 -9.34 0.13
N GLN A 71 -6.47 -8.94 0.98
CA GLN A 71 -6.42 -9.34 2.39
C GLN A 71 -7.63 -8.80 3.15
N ARG A 72 -8.04 -7.56 2.86
CA ARG A 72 -9.19 -6.95 3.51
C ARG A 72 -10.49 -7.68 3.20
N LYS A 73 -10.67 -8.09 1.93
CA LYS A 73 -11.78 -8.94 1.49
C LYS A 73 -11.74 -10.32 2.16
N ALA A 74 -10.56 -10.93 2.26
CA ALA A 74 -10.38 -12.22 2.93
C ALA A 74 -10.70 -12.16 4.43
N ASP A 75 -10.43 -11.02 5.09
CA ASP A 75 -10.83 -10.74 6.48
C ASP A 75 -12.38 -10.59 6.65
N GLY A 76 -13.16 -10.71 5.57
CA GLY A 76 -14.62 -10.60 5.59
C GLY A 76 -15.15 -9.17 5.45
N TYR A 77 -14.29 -8.23 5.06
CA TYR A 77 -14.66 -6.84 4.90
C TYR A 77 -14.57 -6.41 3.43
N CYS A 78 -15.73 -6.17 2.81
CA CYS A 78 -15.92 -5.32 1.64
C CYS A 78 -17.40 -5.20 1.32
#